data_AF-A0A3P7QQC6-F1
#
_entry.id   AF-A0A3P7QQC6-F1
#
_cell.length_a   1.000
_cell.length_b   1.000
_cell.length_c   1.000
_cell.angle_alpha   90.00
_cell.angle_beta   90.00
_cell.angle_gamma   90.00
#
_symmetry.space_group_name_H-M   'P 1'
#
loop_
_entity.id
_entity.type
_entity.pdbx_description
1 polymer ?
#
loop_
_entity_poly.entity_id
_entity_poly.type
_entity_poly.pdbx_seq_one_letter_code
_entity_poly.pdbx_strand_id
1 'polypeptide(L)'
;MPNAINRSLQIKCSRMRAFIEKHRDSLHLHINQLRYFAASDGGLVLDEIRAAIWPILASSLVQDSFSDQDTISTVSDSDFESAHSNFTYDDDVYPACSATLLQPPTTEELQHHKEWNQVEMDVHRTLARFPPDISDEKRRILQEELTPLIVRILWSCPRFHYYQGKRFHIYPYL
;
A
#
# COMPACT_ATOMS: atom_id res chain seq x y z
N MET A 1 -33.10 16.46 9.80
CA MET A 1 -32.94 15.00 9.80
C MET A 1 -31.46 14.54 9.81
N PRO A 2 -30.59 14.96 10.76
CA PRO A 2 -29.20 14.46 10.83
C PRO A 2 -29.02 13.18 11.70
N ASN A 3 -29.98 12.83 12.56
CA ASN A 3 -29.79 11.78 13.57
C ASN A 3 -29.90 10.33 13.04
N ALA A 4 -30.63 10.10 11.94
CA ALA A 4 -30.84 8.74 11.41
C ALA A 4 -29.57 8.16 10.76
N ILE A 5 -28.82 9.00 10.03
CA ILE A 5 -27.55 8.65 9.39
C ILE A 5 -26.54 8.23 10.46
N ASN A 6 -26.45 8.98 11.56
CA ASN A 6 -25.56 8.67 12.67
C ASN A 6 -25.90 7.31 13.33
N ARG A 7 -27.20 7.00 13.52
CA ARG A 7 -27.64 5.71 14.09
C ARG A 7 -27.32 4.52 13.19
N SER A 8 -27.55 4.63 11.88
CA SER A 8 -27.23 3.55 10.93
C SER A 8 -25.73 3.24 10.89
N LEU A 9 -24.90 4.28 10.93
CA LEU A 9 -23.45 4.16 10.99
C LEU A 9 -22.98 3.50 12.28
N GLN A 10 -23.54 3.90 13.43
CA GLN A 10 -23.24 3.29 14.72
C GLN A 10 -23.59 1.79 14.75
N ILE A 11 -24.78 1.42 14.25
CA ILE A 11 -25.20 0.00 14.16
C ILE A 11 -24.21 -0.79 13.29
N LYS A 12 -23.81 -0.22 12.15
CA LYS A 12 -22.84 -0.83 11.24
C LYS A 12 -21.49 -1.07 11.95
N CYS A 13 -20.94 -0.05 12.61
CA CYS A 13 -19.68 -0.15 13.34
C CYS A 13 -19.75 -1.19 14.47
N SER A 14 -20.83 -1.19 15.25
CA SER A 14 -21.04 -2.17 16.32
C SER A 14 -21.12 -3.60 15.78
N ARG A 15 -21.80 -3.81 14.65
CA ARG A 15 -21.85 -5.12 13.99
C ARG A 15 -20.48 -5.60 13.53
N MET A 16 -19.68 -4.71 12.92
CA MET A 16 -18.33 -5.05 12.46
C MET A 16 -17.41 -5.38 13.62
N ARG A 17 -17.43 -4.59 14.71
CA ARG A 17 -16.65 -4.89 15.91
C ARG A 17 -17.04 -6.23 16.53
N ALA A 18 -18.34 -6.47 16.71
CA ALA A 18 -18.82 -7.73 17.28
C ALA A 18 -18.38 -8.93 16.42
N PHE A 19 -18.34 -8.76 15.10
CA PHE A 19 -17.82 -9.78 14.19
C PHE A 19 -16.33 -10.02 14.38
N ILE A 20 -15.52 -8.95 14.41
CA ILE A 20 -14.07 -9.05 14.62
C ILE A 20 -13.76 -9.71 15.97
N GLU A 21 -14.43 -9.31 17.04
CA GLU A 21 -14.22 -9.87 18.38
C GLU A 21 -14.58 -11.35 18.43
N LYS A 22 -15.72 -11.73 17.84
CA LYS A 22 -16.16 -13.12 17.78
C LYS A 22 -15.20 -14.02 16.99
N HIS A 23 -14.52 -13.48 15.98
CA HIS A 23 -13.68 -14.23 15.06
C HIS A 23 -12.20 -13.85 15.15
N ARG A 24 -11.73 -13.36 16.31
CA ARG A 24 -10.39 -12.77 16.47
C ARG A 24 -9.25 -13.65 15.92
N ASP A 25 -9.29 -14.95 16.19
CA ASP A 25 -8.23 -15.90 15.81
C ASP A 25 -8.47 -16.56 14.44
N SER A 26 -9.70 -16.44 13.90
CA SER A 26 -10.14 -17.10 12.66
C SER A 26 -10.61 -16.12 11.59
N LEU A 27 -10.26 -14.84 11.73
CA LEU A 27 -10.76 -13.77 10.87
C LEU A 27 -10.39 -13.98 9.40
N HIS A 28 -9.22 -14.60 9.14
CA HIS A 28 -8.73 -14.97 7.82
C HIS A 28 -9.63 -15.99 7.09
N LEU A 29 -10.39 -16.83 7.81
CA LEU A 29 -11.33 -17.79 7.21
C LEU A 29 -12.59 -17.12 6.64
N HIS A 30 -12.85 -15.87 7.02
CA HIS A 30 -14.07 -15.14 6.68
C HIS A 30 -13.86 -14.08 5.60
N ILE A 31 -12.95 -14.33 4.65
CA ILE A 31 -12.53 -13.35 3.64
C ILE A 31 -13.70 -12.74 2.85
N ASN A 32 -14.70 -13.54 2.46
CA ASN A 32 -15.87 -13.06 1.72
C ASN A 32 -16.69 -12.06 2.54
N GLN A 33 -16.83 -12.30 3.84
CA GLN A 33 -17.54 -11.40 4.74
C GLN A 33 -16.76 -10.09 4.95
N LEU A 34 -15.42 -10.16 5.03
CA LEU A 34 -14.57 -8.99 5.12
C LEU A 34 -14.62 -8.13 3.84
N ARG A 35 -14.62 -8.78 2.67
CA ARG A 35 -14.80 -8.11 1.36
C ARG A 35 -16.16 -7.43 1.28
N TYR A 36 -17.23 -8.11 1.73
CA TYR A 36 -18.57 -7.52 1.81
C TYR A 36 -18.59 -6.28 2.71
N PHE A 37 -17.95 -6.34 3.88
CA PHE A 37 -17.83 -5.17 4.76
C PHE A 37 -17.06 -4.02 4.11
N ALA A 38 -15.96 -4.30 3.43
CA ALA A 38 -15.15 -3.30 2.73
C ALA A 38 -15.89 -2.65 1.54
N ALA A 39 -16.66 -3.43 0.78
CA ALA A 39 -17.41 -2.96 -0.39
C ALA A 39 -18.77 -2.33 -0.06
N SER A 40 -19.31 -2.56 1.14
CA SER A 40 -20.58 -1.96 1.58
C SER A 40 -20.52 -0.44 1.63
N ASP A 41 -21.66 0.25 1.52
CA ASP A 41 -21.73 1.72 1.52
C ASP A 41 -21.00 2.36 2.71
N GLY A 42 -20.01 3.20 2.43
CA GLY A 42 -19.14 3.82 3.44
C GLY A 42 -18.02 2.91 3.98
N GLY A 43 -17.89 1.69 3.47
CA GLY A 43 -16.78 0.76 3.68
C GLY A 43 -16.44 0.49 5.15
N LEU A 44 -15.14 0.45 5.42
CA LEU A 44 -14.57 0.31 6.76
C LEU A 44 -14.40 1.70 7.40
N VAL A 45 -15.31 2.03 8.30
CA VAL A 45 -15.49 3.41 8.80
C VAL A 45 -14.43 3.81 9.82
N LEU A 46 -14.01 2.88 10.68
CA LEU A 46 -13.15 3.17 11.83
C LEU A 46 -11.75 2.60 11.64
N ASP A 47 -10.75 3.35 12.09
CA ASP A 47 -9.32 3.01 11.97
C ASP A 47 -8.99 1.68 12.63
N GLU A 48 -9.59 1.40 13.79
CA GLU A 48 -9.42 0.12 14.49
C GLU A 48 -9.92 -1.08 13.67
N ILE A 49 -11.02 -0.90 12.93
CA ILE A 49 -11.58 -1.92 12.03
C ILE A 49 -10.66 -2.08 10.82
N ARG A 50 -10.18 -0.96 10.25
CA ARG A 50 -9.24 -0.97 9.12
C ARG A 50 -7.93 -1.67 9.47
N ALA A 51 -7.37 -1.35 10.63
CA ALA A 51 -6.15 -1.96 11.14
C ALA A 51 -6.26 -3.49 11.30
N ALA A 52 -7.44 -4.00 11.69
CA ALA A 52 -7.68 -5.43 11.81
C ALA A 52 -7.93 -6.11 10.45
N ILE A 53 -8.69 -5.48 9.55
CA ILE A 53 -9.17 -6.12 8.32
C ILE A 53 -8.19 -6.00 7.15
N TRP A 54 -7.55 -4.83 6.98
CA TRP A 54 -6.68 -4.58 5.81
C TRP A 54 -5.52 -5.56 5.66
N PRO A 55 -4.79 -5.96 6.72
CA PRO A 55 -3.69 -6.93 6.57
C PRO A 55 -4.17 -8.29 6.03
N ILE A 56 -5.35 -8.73 6.43
CA ILE A 56 -5.95 -9.99 5.98
C ILE A 56 -6.35 -9.89 4.51
N LEU A 57 -7.04 -8.80 4.13
CA LEU A 57 -7.43 -8.57 2.73
C LEU A 57 -6.20 -8.46 1.82
N ALA A 58 -5.16 -7.73 2.26
CA ALA A 58 -3.92 -7.59 1.51
C ALA A 58 -3.20 -8.94 1.31
N SER A 59 -3.17 -9.79 2.35
CA SER A 59 -2.54 -11.11 2.28
C SER A 59 -3.28 -12.06 1.34
N SER A 60 -4.62 -12.01 1.34
CA SER A 60 -5.44 -12.84 0.44
C SER A 60 -5.23 -12.50 -1.04
N LEU A 61 -5.00 -11.23 -1.40
CA LEU A 61 -4.74 -10.83 -2.79
C LEU A 61 -3.46 -11.48 -3.34
N VAL A 62 -2.43 -11.61 -2.48
CA VAL A 62 -1.18 -12.27 -2.85
C VAL A 62 -1.42 -13.75 -3.13
N GLN A 63 -2.27 -14.42 -2.36
CA GLN A 63 -2.61 -15.84 -2.56
C GLN A 63 -3.41 -16.08 -3.85
N ASP A 64 -4.40 -15.23 -4.15
CA ASP A 64 -5.20 -15.34 -5.38
C ASP A 64 -4.30 -15.28 -6.63
N SER A 65 -3.25 -14.44 -6.60
CA SER A 65 -2.31 -14.21 -7.72
C SER A 65 -1.50 -15.45 -8.15
N PHE A 66 -1.31 -16.43 -7.27
CA PHE A 66 -0.54 -17.66 -7.57
C PHE A 66 -1.41 -18.80 -8.11
N SER A 67 -2.73 -18.63 -8.13
CA SER A 67 -3.70 -19.68 -8.45
C SER A 67 -3.98 -19.82 -9.96
N ASP A 68 -3.64 -18.80 -10.77
CA ASP A 68 -4.14 -18.66 -12.14
C ASP A 68 -3.12 -19.00 -13.25
N GLN A 69 -2.10 -19.83 -12.97
CA GLN A 69 -1.11 -20.21 -14.00
C GLN A 69 -1.47 -21.47 -14.83
N ASP A 70 -2.67 -22.04 -14.65
CA ASP A 70 -3.16 -23.16 -15.47
C ASP A 70 -4.52 -22.83 -16.11
N THR A 71 -4.55 -21.94 -17.10
CA THR A 71 -5.47 -22.08 -18.26
C THR A 71 -4.91 -21.31 -19.45
N ILE A 72 -4.06 -22.00 -20.22
CA ILE A 72 -3.73 -21.61 -21.58
C ILE A 72 -5.04 -21.61 -22.40
N SER A 73 -5.46 -20.44 -22.88
CA SER A 73 -6.31 -20.38 -24.08
C SER A 73 -5.96 -19.12 -24.85
N THR A 74 -5.11 -19.37 -25.84
CA THR A 74 -4.68 -18.48 -26.90
C THR A 74 -5.86 -18.12 -27.80
N VAL A 75 -6.15 -16.83 -27.97
CA VAL A 75 -6.51 -16.23 -29.27
C VAL A 75 -6.17 -14.73 -29.30
N SER A 76 -5.47 -14.33 -30.37
CA SER A 76 -5.37 -13.05 -31.11
C SER A 76 -6.03 -11.78 -30.54
N ASP A 77 -5.58 -10.55 -30.81
CA ASP A 77 -4.61 -10.00 -31.77
C ASP A 77 -4.26 -8.60 -31.22
N SER A 78 -2.99 -8.25 -31.08
CA SER A 78 -2.61 -6.84 -30.97
C SER A 78 -1.24 -6.60 -31.57
N ASP A 79 -1.27 -6.16 -32.84
CA ASP A 79 -0.20 -5.51 -33.60
C ASP A 79 0.25 -4.22 -32.90
N PHE A 80 1.04 -4.36 -31.85
CA PHE A 80 1.88 -3.29 -31.35
C PHE A 80 3.33 -3.75 -31.46
N GLU A 81 4.00 -3.37 -32.56
CA GLU A 81 5.45 -3.48 -32.68
C GLU A 81 6.10 -2.63 -31.59
N SER A 82 6.35 -3.26 -30.44
CA SER A 82 7.20 -2.69 -29.41
C SER A 82 8.62 -2.68 -29.97
N ALA A 83 9.19 -1.50 -30.14
CA ALA A 83 10.55 -1.32 -30.65
C ALA A 83 11.52 -2.26 -29.92
N HIS A 84 12.09 -3.22 -30.65
CA HIS A 84 13.13 -4.10 -30.14
C HIS A 84 14.35 -3.26 -29.76
N SER A 85 14.50 -2.97 -28.48
CA SER A 85 15.77 -2.48 -27.93
C SER A 85 16.80 -3.60 -28.06
N ASN A 86 17.77 -3.41 -28.96
CA ASN A 86 18.94 -4.27 -29.12
C ASN A 86 19.84 -4.09 -27.88
N PHE A 87 19.49 -4.74 -26.77
CA PHE A 87 20.36 -4.81 -25.59
C PHE A 87 21.32 -5.97 -25.80
N THR A 88 22.55 -5.65 -26.20
CA THR A 88 23.69 -6.57 -26.14
C THR A 88 23.88 -6.99 -24.69
N TYR A 89 23.55 -8.23 -24.38
CA TYR A 89 23.92 -8.86 -23.12
C TYR A 89 25.44 -9.02 -23.09
N ASP A 90 26.09 -8.22 -22.25
CA ASP A 90 27.41 -8.58 -21.73
C ASP A 90 27.18 -9.49 -20.51
N ASP A 91 28.01 -10.53 -20.45
CA ASP A 91 27.89 -11.71 -19.61
C ASP A 91 28.44 -11.40 -18.21
N ASP A 92 27.66 -10.69 -17.38
CA ASP A 92 27.97 -10.52 -15.97
C ASP A 92 27.01 -11.34 -15.11
N VAL A 93 27.48 -12.54 -14.77
CA VAL A 93 27.17 -13.38 -13.60
C VAL A 93 26.08 -12.81 -12.68
N TYR A 94 24.83 -13.25 -12.85
CA TYR A 94 23.81 -13.10 -11.83
C TYR A 94 24.03 -14.18 -10.75
N PRO A 95 24.39 -13.83 -9.50
CA PRO A 95 24.34 -14.81 -8.42
C PRO A 95 22.87 -15.13 -8.17
N ALA A 96 22.57 -16.43 -8.16
CA ALA A 96 21.28 -16.98 -7.80
C ALA A 96 20.69 -16.28 -6.56
N CYS A 97 19.44 -15.86 -6.68
CA CYS A 97 18.65 -15.22 -5.63
C CYS A 97 18.48 -16.17 -4.43
N SER A 98 19.46 -16.18 -3.54
CA SER A 98 19.29 -16.67 -2.19
C SER A 98 18.58 -15.57 -1.43
N ALA A 99 17.33 -15.83 -1.06
CA ALA A 99 16.60 -15.04 -0.08
C ALA A 99 17.31 -15.16 1.28
N THR A 100 18.43 -14.46 1.42
CA THR A 100 19.14 -14.32 2.68
C THR A 100 18.32 -13.36 3.54
N LEU A 101 17.86 -13.84 4.69
CA LEU A 101 17.31 -13.06 5.80
C LEU A 101 18.37 -12.04 6.27
N LEU A 102 18.56 -10.96 5.53
CA LEU A 102 19.36 -9.81 5.95
C LEU A 102 18.51 -8.99 6.91
N GLN A 103 19.13 -8.58 8.01
CA GLN A 103 18.52 -7.67 8.97
C GLN A 103 17.91 -6.48 8.22
N PRO A 104 16.72 -5.99 8.63
CA PRO A 104 16.11 -4.86 7.96
C PRO A 104 17.12 -3.71 7.95
N PRO A 105 17.40 -3.11 6.78
CA PRO A 105 18.43 -2.08 6.64
C PRO A 105 18.15 -0.96 7.63
N THR A 106 19.21 -0.47 8.27
CA THR A 106 19.06 0.63 9.22
C THR A 106 18.67 1.91 8.50
N THR A 107 18.13 2.89 9.21
CA THR A 107 17.73 4.16 8.61
C THR A 107 18.92 4.87 7.94
N GLU A 108 20.13 4.73 8.51
CA GLU A 108 21.36 5.30 7.97
C GLU A 108 21.76 4.65 6.62
N GLU A 109 21.56 3.34 6.47
CA GLU A 109 21.81 2.66 5.20
C GLU A 109 20.79 3.11 4.14
N LEU A 110 19.53 3.27 4.53
CA LEU A 110 18.46 3.74 3.65
C LEU A 110 18.71 5.18 3.14
N GLN A 111 19.35 6.05 3.93
CA GLN A 111 19.71 7.41 3.52
C GLN A 111 20.62 7.46 2.29
N HIS A 112 21.41 6.41 2.06
CA HIS A 112 22.31 6.32 0.90
C HIS A 112 21.58 5.84 -0.37
N HIS A 113 20.29 5.49 -0.27
CA HIS A 113 19.51 5.06 -1.42
C HIS A 113 19.31 6.20 -2.41
N LYS A 114 19.50 5.91 -3.70
CA LYS A 114 19.43 6.90 -4.80
C LYS A 114 18.11 7.70 -4.85
N GLU A 115 17.01 7.10 -4.37
CA GLU A 115 15.67 7.70 -4.39
C GLU A 115 15.33 8.45 -3.08
N TRP A 116 16.20 8.44 -2.06
CA TRP A 116 15.94 9.06 -0.75
C TRP A 116 15.50 10.53 -0.86
N ASN A 117 16.33 11.36 -1.49
CA ASN A 117 16.09 12.79 -1.62
C ASN A 117 14.80 13.10 -2.38
N GLN A 118 14.45 12.26 -3.37
CA GLN A 118 13.22 12.44 -4.13
C GLN A 118 11.99 12.13 -3.28
N VAL A 119 12.04 11.03 -2.52
CA VAL A 119 10.97 10.63 -1.59
C VAL A 119 10.78 11.69 -0.50
N GLU A 120 11.86 12.12 0.15
CA GLU A 120 11.83 13.12 1.23
C GLU A 120 11.16 14.42 0.76
N MET A 121 11.56 14.90 -0.42
CA MET A 121 11.01 16.10 -1.02
C MET A 121 9.50 15.99 -1.30
N ASP A 122 9.03 14.83 -1.74
CA ASP A 122 7.61 14.59 -1.96
C ASP A 122 6.85 14.41 -0.64
N VAL A 123 7.42 13.78 0.39
CA VAL A 123 6.85 13.69 1.74
C VAL A 123 6.62 15.08 2.34
N HIS A 124 7.60 15.99 2.22
CA HIS A 124 7.43 17.38 2.66
C HIS A 124 6.27 18.09 1.94
N ARG A 125 6.05 17.80 0.66
CA ARG A 125 4.93 18.39 -0.11
C ARG A 125 3.57 17.80 0.26
N THR A 126 3.52 16.61 0.85
CA THR A 126 2.25 15.98 1.27
C THR A 126 1.64 16.56 2.54
N LEU A 127 2.27 17.57 3.17
CA LEU A 127 1.76 18.26 4.36
C LEU A 127 0.27 18.63 4.29
N ALA A 128 -0.18 19.11 3.14
CA ALA A 128 -1.58 19.52 2.92
C ALA A 128 -2.60 18.37 2.98
N ARG A 129 -2.15 17.10 3.02
CA ARG A 129 -3.03 15.92 3.09
C ARG A 129 -3.34 15.50 4.52
N PHE A 130 -2.60 16.00 5.50
CA PHE A 130 -2.90 15.68 6.89
C PHE A 130 -4.19 16.37 7.33
N PRO A 131 -5.03 15.68 8.13
CA PRO A 131 -6.21 16.29 8.70
C PRO A 131 -5.87 17.58 9.49
N PRO A 132 -6.73 18.62 9.51
CA PRO A 132 -6.45 19.86 10.22
C PRO A 132 -6.36 19.68 11.75
N ASP A 133 -6.95 18.62 12.28
CA ASP A 133 -7.12 18.26 13.68
C ASP A 133 -5.91 17.53 14.32
N ILE A 134 -4.91 17.13 13.53
CA ILE A 134 -3.66 16.58 14.06
C ILE A 134 -2.67 17.71 14.41
N SER A 135 -1.97 17.59 15.55
CA SER A 135 -0.97 18.58 15.97
C SER A 135 0.24 18.59 15.03
N ASP A 136 0.88 19.75 14.89
CA ASP A 136 2.08 19.90 14.06
C ASP A 136 3.22 18.98 14.48
N GLU A 137 3.36 18.73 15.79
CA GLU A 137 4.36 17.77 16.29
C GLU A 137 4.08 16.35 15.83
N LYS A 138 2.82 15.90 15.89
CA LYS A 138 2.47 14.56 15.41
C LYS A 138 2.57 14.46 13.90
N ARG A 139 2.27 15.54 13.15
CA ARG A 139 2.52 15.61 11.71
C ARG A 139 4.00 15.42 11.40
N ARG A 140 4.88 16.15 12.10
CA ARG A 140 6.33 16.07 11.93
C ARG A 140 6.84 14.64 12.13
N ILE A 141 6.42 13.99 13.23
CA ILE A 141 6.80 12.59 13.50
C ILE A 141 6.37 11.67 12.36
N LEU A 142 5.11 11.76 11.90
CA LEU A 142 4.62 10.92 10.80
C LEU A 142 5.37 11.15 9.49
N GLN A 143 5.84 12.38 9.24
CA GLN A 143 6.67 12.67 8.07
C GLN A 143 8.06 12.07 8.18
N GLU A 144 8.69 12.19 9.35
CA GLU A 144 10.00 11.61 9.63
C GLU A 144 9.97 10.07 9.49
N GLU A 145 8.85 9.42 9.82
CA GLU A 145 8.66 7.98 9.65
C GLU A 145 8.34 7.53 8.21
N LEU A 146 7.79 8.42 7.38
CA LEU A 146 7.28 8.05 6.04
C LEU A 146 8.39 7.83 5.02
N THR A 147 9.41 8.69 5.00
CA THR A 147 10.58 8.55 4.11
C THR A 147 11.29 7.20 4.28
N PRO A 148 11.75 6.80 5.48
CA PRO A 148 12.43 5.53 5.66
C PRO A 148 11.50 4.34 5.38
N LEU A 149 10.20 4.44 5.64
CA LEU A 149 9.23 3.39 5.28
C LEU A 149 9.18 3.15 3.76
N ILE A 150 9.02 4.22 2.97
CA ILE A 150 8.96 4.13 1.50
C ILE A 150 10.28 3.60 0.94
N VAL A 151 11.42 4.13 1.39
CA VAL A 151 12.74 3.71 0.91
C VAL A 151 13.03 2.26 1.30
N ARG A 152 12.58 1.80 2.48
CA ARG A 152 12.69 0.39 2.89
C ARG A 152 11.92 -0.55 1.95
N ILE A 153 10.76 -0.13 1.45
CA ILE A 153 10.00 -0.92 0.46
C ILE A 153 10.77 -0.99 -0.85
N LEU A 154 11.30 0.13 -1.34
CA LEU A 154 12.10 0.20 -2.57
C LEU A 154 13.37 -0.67 -2.47
N TRP A 155 14.05 -0.63 -1.32
CA TRP A 155 15.19 -1.48 -1.03
C TRP A 155 14.84 -2.97 -1.04
N SER A 156 13.72 -3.34 -0.38
CA SER A 156 13.29 -4.74 -0.27
C SER A 156 12.78 -5.32 -1.59
N CYS A 157 12.47 -4.47 -2.56
CA CYS A 157 11.90 -4.87 -3.85
C CYS A 157 12.64 -4.17 -5.00
N PRO A 158 13.79 -4.71 -5.46
CA PRO A 158 14.65 -4.07 -6.47
C PRO A 158 13.98 -3.79 -7.82
N ARG A 159 12.84 -4.43 -8.09
CA ARG A 159 12.03 -4.23 -9.30
C ARG A 159 11.12 -2.99 -9.23
N PHE A 160 10.94 -2.41 -8.05
CA PHE A 160 10.16 -1.18 -7.89
C PHE A 160 11.06 0.04 -8.02
N HIS A 161 10.58 1.01 -8.78
CA HIS A 161 11.19 2.33 -8.89
C HIS A 161 10.25 3.35 -8.28
N TYR A 162 10.81 4.34 -7.58
CA TYR A 162 10.00 5.43 -7.09
C TYR A 162 9.49 6.30 -8.23
N TYR A 163 8.17 6.31 -8.42
CA TYR A 163 7.51 7.20 -9.35
C TYR A 163 6.97 8.42 -8.59
N GLN A 164 7.41 9.61 -8.99
CA GLN A 164 6.90 10.87 -8.44
C GLN A 164 5.39 10.98 -8.71
N GLY A 165 4.59 11.06 -7.64
CA GLY A 165 3.16 11.33 -7.77
C GLY A 165 2.95 12.68 -8.43
N LYS A 166 2.07 12.75 -9.45
CA LYS A 166 1.78 14.03 -10.13
C LYS A 166 1.45 15.10 -9.09
N ARG A 167 2.29 16.14 -9.13
CA ARG A 167 2.26 17.34 -8.31
C ARG A 167 0.82 17.87 -8.23
N PHE A 168 0.19 17.79 -7.05
CA PHE A 168 -0.89 18.72 -6.72
C PHE A 168 -0.18 20.07 -6.65
N HIS A 169 -0.26 20.82 -7.75
CA HIS A 169 0.16 22.22 -7.77
C HIS A 169 -0.80 22.94 -6.83
N ILE A 170 -0.45 22.96 -5.55
CA ILE A 170 -0.95 24.00 -4.66
C ILE A 170 -0.20 25.23 -5.16
N TYR A 171 -0.88 26.04 -5.98
CA TYR A 171 -0.44 27.39 -6.20
C TYR A 171 -0.50 28.10 -4.85
N PRO A 172 0.62 28.53 -4.23
CA PRO A 172 0.54 29.74 -3.44
C PRO A 172 0.36 30.92 -4.43
N TYR A 173 0.05 32.11 -3.93
CA TYR A 173 -0.27 33.35 -4.65
C TYR A 173 -1.77 33.46 -5.02
N LEU A 174 -2.57 34.34 -4.40
CA LEU A 174 -2.32 35.61 -3.69
C LEU A 174 -3.23 35.75 -2.47
#